data_AF-B0DVX7-F1
#
_entry.id   AF-B0DVX7-F1
#
_cell.length_a   1.000
_cell.length_b   1.000
_cell.length_c   1.000
_cell.angle_alpha   90.00
_cell.angle_beta   90.00
_cell.angle_gamma   90.00
#
_symmetry.space_group_name_H-M   'P 1'
#
loop_
_entity.id
_entity.type
_entity.pdbx_description
1 polymer ?
#
loop_
_entity_poly.entity_id
_entity_poly.type
_entity_poly.pdbx_seq_one_letter_code
_entity_poly.pdbx_strand_id
1 'polypeptide(L)'
;MFAQYKSLATIVPTTSVPSFVPPSPSRHQFDKKKEDIRLSDLPQHLQRNFDGVFSPRLREYLGFSQTPWDVPTKTSINDLWKQAFPSVPLLEDAHLYHIVSKLIDDRVSLWRTKFAKGALDYLSKSIFPQLPDNTKEQRALWCAWAISGSDRQQPFYYLVYEDAEEGSSSSPVTRGIFQSSIISAVLGLHVSGISQIAPALRSENKPISALVLTI
;
A
#
# COMPACT_ATOMS: atom_id res chain seq x y z
N MET A 1 55.96 -8.07 63.00
CA MET A 1 56.36 -7.18 61.89
C MET A 1 55.24 -7.25 60.86
N PHE A 2 54.30 -6.29 60.87
CA PHE A 2 53.17 -6.26 59.92
C PHE A 2 53.31 -5.00 59.06
N ALA A 3 53.36 -5.19 57.74
CA ALA A 3 53.51 -4.11 56.77
C ALA A 3 52.23 -3.28 56.70
N GLN A 4 52.36 -1.97 56.91
CA GLN A 4 51.28 -1.00 56.84
C GLN A 4 51.15 -0.53 55.38
N TYR A 5 50.09 -0.94 54.68
CA TYR A 5 49.81 -0.47 53.32
C TYR A 5 49.29 0.97 53.37
N LYS A 6 50.05 1.91 52.78
CA LYS A 6 49.60 3.28 52.53
C LYS A 6 48.62 3.27 51.36
N SER A 7 47.37 3.67 51.62
CA SER A 7 46.41 3.98 50.56
C SER A 7 46.91 5.19 49.76
N LEU A 8 46.99 5.05 48.43
CA LEU A 8 47.39 6.11 47.49
C LEU A 8 46.23 7.00 47.03
N ALA A 9 45.02 6.82 47.58
CA ALA A 9 43.85 7.59 47.20
C ALA A 9 43.18 8.23 48.42
N THR A 10 43.10 9.57 48.41
CA THR A 10 42.31 10.34 49.36
C THR A 10 40.86 10.31 48.90
N ILE A 11 39.98 9.65 49.65
CA ILE A 11 38.54 9.67 49.40
C ILE A 11 38.04 11.06 49.79
N VAL A 12 37.75 11.90 48.80
CA VAL A 12 37.09 13.19 49.01
C VAL A 12 35.58 12.93 49.09
N PRO A 13 34.89 13.33 50.17
CA PRO A 13 33.44 13.26 50.25
C PRO A 13 32.84 14.11 49.13
N THR A 14 32.04 13.50 48.24
CA THR A 14 31.29 14.24 47.25
C THR A 14 30.20 15.04 47.97
N THR A 15 30.26 16.37 47.88
CA THR A 15 29.15 17.22 48.27
C THR A 15 27.97 16.90 47.35
N SER A 16 26.84 16.57 47.95
CA SER A 16 25.60 16.23 47.29
C SER A 16 25.22 17.30 46.27
N VAL A 17 25.19 16.93 44.99
CA VAL A 17 24.63 17.76 43.92
C VAL A 17 23.16 18.02 44.28
N PRO A 18 22.66 19.26 44.22
CA PRO A 18 21.25 19.54 44.47
C PRO A 18 20.42 18.80 43.42
N SER A 19 19.67 17.80 43.86
CA SER A 19 18.77 16.95 43.08
C SER A 19 19.40 16.25 41.87
N PHE A 20 19.43 14.91 41.93
CA PHE A 20 19.40 14.10 40.72
C PHE A 20 18.23 14.59 39.87
N VAL A 21 18.51 15.21 38.72
CA VAL A 21 17.51 15.41 37.68
C VAL A 21 17.40 14.05 37.00
N PRO A 22 16.36 13.25 37.26
CA PRO A 22 16.17 12.02 36.50
C PRO A 22 16.14 12.39 35.02
N PRO A 23 16.65 11.53 34.12
CA PRO A 23 16.38 11.73 32.70
C PRO A 23 14.88 11.97 32.57
N SER A 24 14.53 13.15 32.07
CA SER A 24 13.15 13.54 31.83
C SER A 24 12.46 12.37 31.14
N PRO A 25 11.20 12.03 31.44
CA PRO A 25 10.51 10.93 30.80
C PRO A 25 10.17 11.29 29.34
N SER A 26 11.18 11.54 28.51
CA SER A 26 11.11 11.50 27.05
C SER A 26 10.87 10.06 26.54
N ARG A 27 10.56 9.12 27.44
CA ARG A 27 10.15 7.74 27.16
C ARG A 27 8.66 7.59 26.81
N HIS A 28 7.92 8.70 26.70
CA HIS A 28 6.54 8.77 26.22
C HIS A 28 6.45 9.40 24.82
N GLN A 29 7.42 9.18 23.93
CA GLN A 29 7.36 9.86 22.63
C GLN A 29 6.19 9.36 21.75
N PHE A 30 5.65 8.18 22.05
CA PHE A 30 4.39 7.67 21.49
C PHE A 30 3.68 6.79 22.53
N ASP A 31 2.68 7.34 23.23
CA ASP A 31 1.91 6.59 24.25
C ASP A 31 1.10 5.42 23.65
N LYS A 32 0.97 5.38 22.32
CA LYS A 32 0.31 4.30 21.59
C LYS A 32 1.31 3.51 20.77
N LYS A 33 1.16 2.18 20.78
CA LYS A 33 1.86 1.33 19.82
C LYS A 33 1.38 1.64 18.41
N LYS A 34 2.28 1.52 17.44
CA LYS A 34 1.99 1.75 16.01
C LYS A 34 0.74 0.98 15.56
N GLU A 35 0.59 -0.27 15.97
CA GLU A 35 -0.57 -1.13 15.66
C GLU A 35 -1.93 -0.62 16.17
N ASP A 36 -1.96 0.24 17.18
CA ASP A 36 -3.16 0.78 17.80
C ASP A 36 -3.58 2.14 17.23
N ILE A 37 -2.76 2.74 16.37
CA ILE A 37 -3.07 4.03 15.74
C ILE A 37 -4.27 3.89 14.80
N ARG A 38 -5.22 4.81 14.93
CA ARG A 38 -6.45 4.91 14.13
C ARG A 38 -6.61 6.32 13.58
N LEU A 39 -7.55 6.49 12.64
CA LEU A 39 -7.86 7.81 12.08
C LEU A 39 -8.28 8.81 13.16
N SER A 40 -8.95 8.34 14.21
CA SER A 40 -9.38 9.15 15.36
C SER A 40 -8.22 9.77 16.15
N ASP A 41 -6.99 9.28 15.96
CA ASP A 41 -5.80 9.84 16.60
C ASP A 41 -5.25 11.07 15.86
N LEU A 42 -5.70 11.33 14.62
CA LEU A 42 -5.46 12.62 13.99
C LEU A 42 -6.30 13.71 14.64
N PRO A 43 -5.78 14.95 14.74
CA PRO A 43 -6.59 16.11 15.08
C PRO A 43 -7.88 16.15 14.26
N GLN A 44 -9.02 16.40 14.92
CA GLN A 44 -10.36 16.26 14.32
C GLN A 44 -10.53 17.04 13.02
N HIS A 45 -9.94 18.24 12.93
CA HIS A 45 -9.98 19.09 11.74
C HIS A 45 -9.24 18.49 10.53
N LEU A 46 -8.35 17.52 10.73
CA LEU A 46 -7.59 16.84 9.66
C LEU A 46 -8.28 15.58 9.15
N GLN A 47 -9.09 14.91 9.98
CA GLN A 47 -9.62 13.58 9.69
C GLN A 47 -10.43 13.54 8.37
N ARG A 48 -11.31 14.52 8.14
CA ARG A 48 -12.14 14.58 6.94
C ARG A 48 -11.32 14.67 5.66
N ASN A 49 -10.34 15.57 5.64
CA ASN A 49 -9.51 15.78 4.45
C ASN A 49 -8.46 14.68 4.29
N PHE A 50 -8.12 13.96 5.37
CA PHE A 50 -7.23 12.81 5.29
C PHE A 50 -7.82 11.72 4.40
N ASP A 51 -9.10 11.39 4.59
CA ASP A 51 -9.77 10.39 3.75
C ASP A 51 -10.33 10.97 2.46
N GLY A 52 -10.80 12.22 2.45
CA GLY A 52 -11.45 12.83 1.28
C GLY A 52 -10.50 13.49 0.25
N VAL A 53 -9.27 13.82 0.64
CA VAL A 53 -8.31 14.53 -0.23
C VAL A 53 -6.97 13.80 -0.26
N PHE A 54 -6.34 13.61 0.90
CA PHE A 54 -5.00 13.03 0.99
C PHE A 54 -4.98 11.56 0.54
N SER A 55 -5.92 10.73 1.01
CA SER A 55 -5.96 9.30 0.67
C SER A 55 -6.17 9.02 -0.83
N PRO A 56 -7.08 9.69 -1.55
CA PRO A 56 -7.17 9.59 -3.01
C PRO A 56 -5.86 9.98 -3.70
N ARG A 57 -5.22 11.08 -3.28
CA ARG A 57 -3.93 11.54 -3.84
C ARG A 57 -2.80 10.54 -3.60
N LEU A 58 -2.75 9.94 -2.41
CA LEU A 58 -1.82 8.86 -2.10
C LEU A 58 -2.04 7.66 -3.03
N ARG A 59 -3.29 7.26 -3.28
CA ARG A 59 -3.59 6.14 -4.20
C ARG A 59 -3.21 6.47 -5.63
N GLU A 60 -3.48 7.67 -6.10
CA GLU A 60 -3.06 8.14 -7.43
C GLU A 60 -1.53 8.08 -7.56
N TYR A 61 -0.81 8.62 -6.58
CA TYR A 61 0.66 8.55 -6.49
C TYR A 61 1.19 7.12 -6.55
N LEU A 62 0.64 6.23 -5.73
CA LEU A 62 1.02 4.81 -5.74
C LEU A 62 0.67 4.15 -7.08
N GLY A 63 -0.43 4.54 -7.70
CA GLY A 63 -0.90 3.99 -8.96
C GLY A 63 0.06 4.22 -10.11
N PHE A 64 0.67 5.41 -10.20
CA PHE A 64 1.61 5.72 -11.28
C PHE A 64 3.08 5.45 -10.93
N SER A 65 3.39 4.96 -9.73
CA SER A 65 4.75 4.54 -9.37
C SER A 65 5.28 3.50 -10.37
N GLN A 66 6.60 3.44 -10.56
CA GLN A 66 7.23 2.37 -11.33
C GLN A 66 7.34 1.06 -10.52
N THR A 67 7.32 1.18 -9.20
CA THR A 67 7.52 0.07 -8.26
C THR A 67 6.28 -0.06 -7.36
N PRO A 68 5.39 -1.05 -7.62
CA PRO A 68 4.11 -1.16 -6.92
C PRO A 68 4.23 -1.52 -5.43
N TRP A 69 5.38 -2.07 -5.04
CA TRP A 69 5.67 -2.56 -3.70
C TRP A 69 6.40 -1.55 -2.82
N ASP A 70 6.93 -0.48 -3.42
CA ASP A 70 7.69 0.52 -2.68
C ASP A 70 6.81 1.29 -1.70
N VAL A 71 7.42 1.68 -0.60
CA VAL A 71 6.81 2.56 0.39
C VAL A 71 7.07 4.01 -0.03
N PRO A 72 6.07 4.91 0.03
CA PRO A 72 6.30 6.33 -0.23
C PRO A 72 7.43 6.88 0.63
N THR A 73 8.34 7.65 0.02
CA THR A 73 9.44 8.28 0.76
C THR A 73 8.90 9.38 1.67
N LYS A 74 9.66 9.74 2.72
CA LYS A 74 9.33 10.88 3.61
C LYS A 74 9.07 12.17 2.81
N THR A 75 9.86 12.41 1.76
CA THR A 75 9.70 13.56 0.86
C THR A 75 8.36 13.50 0.12
N SER A 76 8.07 12.38 -0.55
CA SER A 76 6.81 12.17 -1.28
C SER A 76 5.59 12.31 -0.37
N ILE A 77 5.66 11.79 0.86
CA ILE A 77 4.60 11.92 1.86
C ILE A 77 4.35 13.38 2.20
N ASN A 78 5.41 14.15 2.46
CA ASN A 78 5.30 15.57 2.79
C ASN A 78 4.74 16.40 1.62
N ASP A 79 5.14 16.09 0.39
CA ASP A 79 4.65 16.80 -0.79
C ASP A 79 3.17 16.54 -1.04
N LEU A 80 2.72 15.29 -0.89
CA LEU A 80 1.29 14.94 -0.93
C LEU A 80 0.52 15.58 0.23
N TRP A 81 1.12 15.63 1.41
CA TRP A 81 0.49 16.22 2.59
C TRP A 81 0.17 17.70 2.38
N LYS A 82 1.12 18.47 1.85
CA LYS A 82 0.95 19.90 1.56
C LYS A 82 -0.20 20.18 0.58
N GLN A 83 -0.52 19.25 -0.31
CA GLN A 83 -1.66 19.40 -1.22
C GLN A 83 -3.00 19.33 -0.50
N ALA A 84 -3.09 18.56 0.59
CA ALA A 84 -4.30 18.43 1.40
C ALA A 84 -4.33 19.40 2.59
N PHE A 85 -3.15 19.75 3.11
CA PHE A 85 -2.96 20.49 4.36
C PHE A 85 -1.78 21.49 4.26
N PRO A 86 -1.89 22.55 3.44
CA PRO A 86 -0.78 23.46 3.16
C PRO A 86 -0.29 24.22 4.40
N SER A 87 -1.15 24.43 5.39
CA SER A 87 -0.84 25.17 6.62
C SER A 87 -0.36 24.30 7.78
N VAL A 88 -0.24 22.98 7.60
CA VAL A 88 0.10 22.04 8.68
C VAL A 88 1.49 21.44 8.41
N PRO A 89 2.54 21.87 9.13
CA PRO A 89 3.90 21.43 8.86
C PRO A 89 4.14 20.01 9.39
N LEU A 90 3.87 19.00 8.55
CA LEU A 90 3.94 17.59 8.93
C LEU A 90 5.31 17.18 9.50
N LEU A 91 6.41 17.70 8.95
CA LEU A 91 7.77 17.26 9.34
C LEU A 91 8.29 17.95 10.61
N GLU A 92 7.65 19.03 11.06
CA GLU A 92 8.01 19.74 12.28
C GLU A 92 7.39 19.08 13.52
N ASP A 93 6.28 18.36 13.33
CA ASP A 93 5.59 17.61 14.37
C ASP A 93 5.89 16.09 14.22
N ALA A 94 6.85 15.62 15.02
CA ALA A 94 7.22 14.20 15.03
C ALA A 94 6.06 13.28 15.47
N HIS A 95 5.16 13.77 16.33
CA HIS A 95 4.01 13.01 16.81
C HIS A 95 2.99 12.82 15.68
N LEU A 96 2.64 13.92 15.01
CA LEU A 96 1.75 13.89 13.84
C LEU A 96 2.34 13.04 12.71
N TYR A 97 3.63 13.18 12.41
CA TYR A 97 4.28 12.39 11.36
C TYR A 97 4.20 10.89 11.64
N HIS A 98 4.35 10.46 12.89
CA HIS A 98 4.23 9.04 13.25
C HIS A 98 2.82 8.50 13.01
N ILE A 99 1.79 9.25 13.43
CA ILE A 99 0.39 8.89 13.19
C ILE A 99 0.11 8.79 11.70
N VAL A 100 0.47 9.83 10.95
CA VAL A 100 0.27 9.90 9.49
C VAL A 100 1.01 8.76 8.78
N SER A 101 2.25 8.47 9.15
CA SER A 101 3.04 7.38 8.56
C SER A 101 2.35 6.03 8.74
N LYS A 102 1.83 5.74 9.93
CA LYS A 102 1.07 4.50 10.15
C LYS A 102 -0.22 4.47 9.34
N LEU A 103 -0.97 5.57 9.29
CA LEU A 103 -2.20 5.61 8.50
C LEU A 103 -1.90 5.41 7.00
N ILE A 104 -0.78 5.93 6.51
CA ILE A 104 -0.30 5.67 5.15
C ILE A 104 -0.03 4.18 4.94
N ASP A 105 0.73 3.54 5.85
CA ASP A 105 1.00 2.09 5.78
C ASP A 105 -0.30 1.27 5.69
N ASP A 106 -1.31 1.63 6.49
CA ASP A 106 -2.63 0.98 6.47
C ASP A 106 -3.36 1.20 5.15
N ARG A 107 -3.36 2.44 4.64
CA ARG A 107 -4.03 2.78 3.37
C ARG A 107 -3.34 2.12 2.18
N VAL A 108 -2.01 2.04 2.17
CA VAL A 108 -1.21 1.34 1.15
C VAL A 108 -1.53 -0.16 1.18
N SER A 109 -1.49 -0.77 2.38
CA SER A 109 -1.76 -2.19 2.55
C SER A 109 -3.19 -2.56 2.15
N LEU A 110 -4.17 -1.75 2.55
CA LEU A 110 -5.56 -1.91 2.15
C LEU A 110 -5.73 -1.75 0.64
N TRP A 111 -5.07 -0.76 0.03
CA TRP A 111 -5.13 -0.53 -1.41
C TRP A 111 -4.57 -1.73 -2.19
N ARG A 112 -3.39 -2.24 -1.84
CA ARG A 112 -2.80 -3.46 -2.46
C ARG A 112 -3.70 -4.68 -2.30
N THR A 113 -4.23 -4.90 -1.09
CA THR A 113 -5.11 -6.04 -0.79
C THR A 113 -6.41 -6.01 -1.61
N LYS A 114 -6.90 -4.82 -1.99
CA LYS A 114 -8.10 -4.69 -2.83
C LYS A 114 -7.93 -5.33 -4.22
N PHE A 115 -6.73 -5.34 -4.79
CA PHE A 115 -6.49 -5.97 -6.09
C PHE A 115 -6.69 -7.48 -6.00
N ALA A 116 -6.01 -8.13 -5.06
CA ALA A 116 -6.14 -9.57 -4.83
C ALA A 116 -7.59 -9.98 -4.49
N LYS A 117 -8.26 -9.21 -3.61
CA LYS A 117 -9.68 -9.43 -3.28
C LYS A 117 -10.59 -9.22 -4.49
N GLY A 118 -10.31 -8.19 -5.29
CA GLY A 118 -11.05 -7.89 -6.52
C GLY A 118 -10.95 -9.00 -7.55
N ALA A 119 -9.74 -9.53 -7.76
CA ALA A 119 -9.50 -10.64 -8.67
C ALA A 119 -10.27 -11.89 -8.20
N LEU A 120 -10.17 -12.22 -6.91
CA LEU A 120 -10.90 -13.36 -6.35
C LEU A 120 -12.42 -13.19 -6.45
N ASP A 121 -12.94 -11.99 -6.17
CA ASP A 121 -14.36 -11.68 -6.28
C ASP A 121 -14.85 -11.81 -7.73
N TYR A 122 -14.08 -11.30 -8.68
CA TYR A 122 -14.39 -11.42 -10.10
C TYR A 122 -14.40 -12.89 -10.54
N LEU A 123 -13.38 -13.67 -10.18
CA LEU A 123 -13.32 -15.10 -10.48
C LEU A 123 -14.54 -15.84 -9.91
N SER A 124 -14.86 -15.57 -8.64
CA SER A 124 -15.95 -16.25 -7.92
C SER A 124 -17.33 -15.93 -8.46
N LYS A 125 -17.54 -14.70 -8.95
CA LYS A 125 -18.85 -14.23 -9.42
C LYS A 125 -19.05 -14.38 -10.92
N SER A 126 -17.98 -14.28 -11.70
CA SER A 126 -18.08 -14.19 -13.16
C SER A 126 -17.55 -15.43 -13.86
N ILE A 127 -16.48 -16.06 -13.38
CA ILE A 127 -15.82 -17.17 -14.09
C ILE A 127 -16.27 -18.52 -13.53
N PHE A 128 -16.10 -18.74 -12.22
CA PHE A 128 -16.37 -20.01 -11.56
C PHE A 128 -17.80 -20.53 -11.77
N PRO A 129 -18.86 -19.70 -11.76
CA PRO A 129 -20.22 -20.18 -12.06
C PRO A 129 -20.41 -20.71 -13.48
N GLN A 130 -19.52 -20.40 -14.41
CA GLN A 130 -19.55 -20.88 -15.80
C GLN A 130 -18.77 -22.20 -15.98
N LEU A 131 -18.01 -22.64 -14.96
CA LEU A 131 -17.24 -23.87 -15.04
C LEU A 131 -18.14 -25.10 -14.83
N PRO A 132 -17.89 -26.22 -15.52
CA PRO A 132 -18.57 -27.48 -15.27
C PRO A 132 -18.45 -27.90 -13.80
N ASP A 133 -19.57 -28.18 -13.14
CA ASP A 133 -19.70 -28.59 -11.73
C ASP A 133 -19.06 -27.66 -10.67
N ASN A 134 -18.39 -26.59 -11.10
CA ASN A 134 -17.73 -25.57 -10.29
C ASN A 134 -16.97 -26.11 -9.05
N THR A 135 -16.33 -27.27 -9.21
CA THR A 135 -15.59 -27.94 -8.14
C THR A 135 -14.24 -27.27 -7.90
N LYS A 136 -13.60 -27.60 -6.76
CA LYS A 136 -12.25 -27.10 -6.45
C LYS A 136 -11.25 -27.51 -7.53
N GLU A 137 -11.39 -28.74 -8.03
CA GLU A 137 -10.54 -29.33 -9.06
C GLU A 137 -10.70 -28.59 -10.39
N GLN A 138 -11.94 -28.28 -10.80
CA GLN A 138 -12.20 -27.54 -12.03
C GLN A 138 -11.70 -26.09 -11.97
N ARG A 139 -11.86 -25.43 -10.82
CA ARG A 139 -11.27 -24.09 -10.60
C ARG A 139 -9.75 -24.13 -10.68
N ALA A 140 -9.11 -25.15 -10.10
CA ALA A 140 -7.66 -25.31 -10.14
C ALA A 140 -7.17 -25.55 -11.58
N LEU A 141 -7.88 -26.37 -12.35
CA LEU A 141 -7.59 -26.60 -13.77
C LEU A 141 -7.72 -25.30 -14.58
N TRP A 142 -8.79 -24.54 -14.36
CA TRP A 142 -8.97 -23.25 -15.02
C TRP A 142 -7.83 -22.28 -14.69
N CYS A 143 -7.46 -22.15 -13.41
CA CYS A 143 -6.34 -21.29 -13.01
C CYS A 143 -5.02 -21.73 -13.65
N ALA A 144 -4.74 -23.03 -13.68
CA ALA A 144 -3.53 -23.58 -14.32
C ALA A 144 -3.50 -23.30 -15.83
N TRP A 145 -4.64 -23.43 -16.51
CA TRP A 145 -4.79 -23.06 -17.91
C TRP A 145 -4.59 -21.55 -18.14
N ALA A 146 -5.19 -20.70 -17.30
CA ALA A 146 -5.13 -19.25 -17.45
C ALA A 146 -3.69 -18.71 -17.42
N ILE A 147 -2.82 -19.33 -16.62
CA ILE A 147 -1.39 -18.95 -16.52
C ILE A 147 -0.47 -19.86 -17.34
N SER A 148 -1.02 -20.78 -18.14
CA SER A 148 -0.22 -21.65 -19.00
C SER A 148 0.41 -20.88 -20.16
N GLY A 149 1.53 -21.38 -20.69
CA GLY A 149 2.26 -20.74 -21.78
C GLY A 149 3.45 -19.88 -21.32
N SER A 150 4.14 -19.27 -22.28
CA SER A 150 5.29 -18.41 -21.99
C SER A 150 4.85 -17.03 -21.50
N ASP A 151 5.80 -16.28 -20.93
CA ASP A 151 5.57 -14.88 -20.55
C ASP A 151 4.97 -14.09 -21.72
N ARG A 152 4.00 -13.23 -21.41
CA ARG A 152 3.19 -12.47 -22.39
C ARG A 152 2.41 -13.31 -23.41
N GLN A 153 2.22 -14.61 -23.21
CA GLN A 153 1.35 -15.45 -24.06
C GLN A 153 0.26 -16.15 -23.25
N GLN A 154 0.23 -15.94 -21.93
CA GLN A 154 -0.74 -16.57 -21.05
C GLN A 154 -2.17 -16.12 -21.38
N PRO A 155 -3.15 -17.04 -21.44
CA PRO A 155 -4.56 -16.72 -21.67
C PRO A 155 -5.10 -15.66 -20.69
N PHE A 156 -4.53 -15.56 -19.50
CA PHE A 156 -4.87 -14.55 -18.51
C PHE A 156 -4.77 -13.10 -19.03
N TYR A 157 -3.84 -12.81 -19.96
CA TYR A 157 -3.62 -11.46 -20.49
C TYR A 157 -4.56 -11.09 -21.64
N TYR A 158 -5.13 -12.09 -22.32
CA TYR A 158 -5.77 -11.94 -23.63
C TYR A 158 -7.23 -12.38 -23.59
N LEU A 159 -8.02 -11.84 -24.51
CA LEU A 159 -9.25 -12.49 -24.91
C LEU A 159 -8.90 -13.52 -25.98
N VAL A 160 -9.05 -14.80 -25.63
CA VAL A 160 -8.86 -15.92 -26.54
C VAL A 160 -10.22 -16.20 -27.19
N TYR A 161 -10.31 -16.03 -28.51
CA TYR A 161 -11.47 -16.44 -29.30
C TYR A 161 -11.09 -17.66 -30.14
N GLU A 162 -12.00 -18.63 -30.21
CA GLU A 162 -12.00 -19.60 -31.31
C GLU A 162 -12.79 -18.97 -32.45
N ASP A 163 -12.18 -18.81 -33.62
CA ASP A 163 -12.91 -18.41 -34.81
C ASP A 163 -13.87 -19.55 -35.18
N ALA A 164 -15.16 -19.22 -35.28
CA ALA A 164 -16.21 -20.16 -35.66
C ALA A 164 -16.21 -20.47 -37.18
N GLU A 165 -15.25 -19.95 -37.96
CA GLU A 165 -15.15 -20.25 -39.38
C GLU A 165 -14.36 -21.53 -39.63
N GLU A 166 -15.10 -22.57 -40.01
CA GLU A 166 -14.57 -23.81 -40.58
C GLU A 166 -13.72 -23.50 -41.82
N GLY A 167 -12.41 -23.28 -41.65
CA GLY A 167 -11.49 -23.32 -42.78
C GLY A 167 -10.18 -22.52 -42.71
N SER A 168 -10.02 -21.56 -41.79
CA SER A 168 -8.77 -20.78 -41.71
C SER A 168 -8.00 -21.04 -40.43
N SER A 169 -6.90 -21.79 -40.55
CA SER A 169 -5.82 -21.99 -39.55
C SER A 169 -6.27 -22.24 -38.10
N SER A 170 -6.02 -23.46 -37.62
CA SER A 170 -6.32 -24.01 -36.29
C SER A 170 -5.66 -23.33 -35.08
N SER A 171 -5.38 -22.03 -35.14
CA SER A 171 -4.74 -21.25 -34.09
C SER A 171 -5.75 -20.26 -33.51
N PRO A 172 -6.02 -20.28 -32.20
CA PRO A 172 -6.95 -19.32 -31.61
C PRO A 172 -6.49 -17.88 -31.87
N VAL A 173 -7.42 -17.02 -32.27
CA VAL A 173 -7.13 -15.61 -32.51
C VAL A 173 -7.08 -14.90 -31.17
N THR A 174 -5.89 -14.43 -30.79
CA THR A 174 -5.68 -13.61 -29.59
C THR A 174 -5.86 -12.14 -29.95
N ARG A 175 -6.82 -11.47 -29.30
CA ARG A 175 -6.97 -10.00 -29.44
C ARG A 175 -6.44 -9.29 -28.20
N GLY A 176 -5.45 -8.43 -28.43
CA GLY A 176 -4.99 -7.34 -27.56
C GLY A 176 -4.33 -7.75 -26.24
N ILE A 177 -3.14 -7.22 -25.97
CA ILE A 177 -2.53 -7.27 -24.63
C ILE A 177 -3.43 -6.44 -23.68
N PHE A 178 -3.79 -6.98 -22.51
CA PHE A 178 -4.59 -6.32 -21.46
C PHE A 178 -6.11 -6.23 -21.69
N GLN A 179 -6.68 -7.03 -22.59
CA GLN A 179 -8.14 -7.07 -22.79
C GLN A 179 -8.87 -8.06 -21.89
N SER A 180 -8.14 -8.75 -21.00
CA SER A 180 -8.76 -9.61 -19.99
C SER A 180 -9.77 -8.82 -19.17
N SER A 181 -10.99 -9.35 -19.11
CA SER A 181 -12.08 -8.79 -18.31
C SER A 181 -11.72 -8.76 -16.82
N ILE A 182 -10.85 -9.67 -16.37
CA ILE A 182 -10.33 -9.70 -14.99
C ILE A 182 -9.45 -8.48 -14.74
N ILE A 183 -8.44 -8.25 -15.58
CA ILE A 183 -7.54 -7.10 -15.49
C ILE A 183 -8.34 -5.79 -15.49
N SER A 184 -9.29 -5.66 -16.41
CA SER A 184 -10.14 -4.46 -16.53
C SER A 184 -10.99 -4.23 -15.28
N ALA A 185 -11.65 -5.28 -14.77
CA ALA A 185 -12.49 -5.18 -13.58
C ALA A 185 -11.68 -4.82 -12.33
N VAL A 186 -10.50 -5.43 -12.16
CA VAL A 186 -9.62 -5.18 -11.02
C VAL A 186 -8.99 -3.79 -11.11
N LEU A 187 -8.57 -3.35 -12.29
CA LEU A 187 -8.05 -1.98 -12.49
C LEU A 187 -9.12 -0.92 -12.20
N GLY A 188 -10.40 -1.23 -12.47
CA GLY A 188 -11.54 -0.40 -12.10
C GLY A 188 -11.60 -0.06 -10.60
N LEU A 189 -11.06 -0.92 -9.71
CA LEU A 189 -10.97 -0.64 -8.28
C LEU A 189 -10.02 0.51 -7.96
N HIS A 190 -8.90 0.62 -8.70
CA HIS A 190 -8.00 1.76 -8.57
C HIS A 190 -8.68 3.04 -9.06
N VAL A 191 -9.31 3.00 -10.25
CA VAL A 191 -10.01 4.16 -10.83
C VAL A 191 -11.14 4.65 -9.92
N SER A 192 -11.93 3.74 -9.35
CA SER A 192 -12.94 4.09 -8.34
C SER A 192 -12.31 4.69 -7.08
N GLY A 193 -11.17 4.15 -6.63
CA GLY A 193 -10.43 4.62 -5.47
C GLY A 193 -9.87 6.05 -5.57
N ILE A 194 -9.72 6.58 -6.79
CA ILE A 194 -9.29 7.97 -7.07
C ILE A 194 -10.42 8.85 -7.63
N SER A 195 -11.65 8.33 -7.71
CA SER A 195 -12.79 9.04 -8.33
C SER A 195 -13.13 10.38 -7.66
N GLN A 196 -12.78 10.54 -6.38
CA GLN A 196 -12.93 11.78 -5.61
C GLN A 196 -12.04 12.92 -6.11
N ILE A 197 -10.97 12.62 -6.85
CA ILE A 197 -10.14 13.62 -7.50
C ILE A 197 -10.89 14.08 -8.76
N ALA A 198 -11.15 15.38 -8.88
CA ALA A 198 -11.76 15.95 -10.07
C ALA A 198 -10.92 15.61 -11.32
N PRO A 199 -11.52 15.22 -12.46
CA PRO A 199 -10.78 14.79 -13.65
C PRO A 199 -9.69 15.78 -14.10
N ALA A 200 -9.97 17.08 -14.08
CA ALA A 200 -9.03 18.14 -14.44
C ALA A 200 -7.82 18.27 -13.50
N LEU A 201 -7.88 17.66 -12.31
CA LEU A 201 -6.82 17.70 -11.30
C LEU A 201 -6.07 16.36 -11.19
N ARG A 202 -6.43 15.34 -11.98
CA ARG A 202 -5.76 14.04 -11.97
C ARG A 202 -4.43 14.11 -12.71
N SER A 203 -3.51 13.26 -12.32
CA SER A 203 -2.23 13.10 -13.01
C SER A 203 -2.44 12.54 -14.42
N GLU A 204 -1.68 13.05 -15.39
CA GLU A 204 -1.62 12.49 -16.74
C GLU A 204 -0.73 11.23 -16.81
N ASN A 205 -0.03 10.91 -15.71
CA ASN A 205 0.81 9.73 -15.64
C ASN A 205 -0.02 8.45 -15.77
N LYS A 206 0.52 7.49 -16.52
CA LYS A 206 -0.09 6.16 -16.66
C LYS A 206 -0.05 5.42 -15.31
N PRO A 207 -1.12 4.72 -14.92
CA PRO A 207 -1.19 4.01 -13.64
C PRO A 207 -0.45 2.67 -13.71
N ILE A 208 0.87 2.72 -13.95
CA ILE A 208 1.74 1.55 -14.19
C ILE A 208 1.68 0.57 -13.03
N SER A 209 1.91 1.03 -11.79
CA SER A 209 1.86 0.16 -10.61
C SER A 209 0.48 -0.44 -10.38
N ALA A 210 -0.58 0.33 -10.60
CA ALA A 210 -1.94 -0.22 -10.49
C ALA A 210 -2.17 -1.31 -11.54
N LEU A 211 -1.68 -1.14 -12.77
CA LEU A 211 -1.76 -2.15 -13.80
C LEU A 211 -0.94 -3.40 -13.44
N VAL A 212 0.29 -3.24 -12.93
CA VAL A 212 1.11 -4.38 -12.49
C VAL A 212 0.42 -5.17 -11.38
N LEU A 213 -0.25 -4.50 -10.43
CA LEU A 213 -0.99 -5.18 -9.36
C LEU A 213 -2.26 -5.93 -9.83
N THR A 214 -2.69 -5.74 -11.08
CA THR A 214 -3.82 -6.48 -11.66
C THR A 214 -3.39 -7.79 -12.31
N ILE A 215 -2.08 -8.01 -12.42
CA ILE A 215 -1.43 -9.18 -13.01
C ILE A 215 -0.95 -10.09 -11.88
#